data_AF-A0A6N7MIN8-F1
#
_entry.id   AF-A0A6N7MIN8-F1
#
_cell.length_a   1.000
_cell.length_b   1.000
_cell.length_c   1.000
_cell.angle_alpha   90.00
_cell.angle_beta   90.00
_cell.angle_gamma   90.00
#
_symmetry.space_group_name_H-M   'P 1'
#
loop_
_entity.id
_entity.type
_entity.pdbx_description
1 polymer ?
#
loop_
_entity_poly.entity_id
_entity_poly.type
_entity_poly.pdbx_seq_one_letter_code
_entity_poly.pdbx_strand_id
1 'polypeptide(L)'
;MISNVIFVIILIATILFFYRNVRIIARNIKLGRDVEIKNNKAKRWKLMFKVAIGQSKMVTRPIAGILHILIYVGFIIVNIEILEIIIDGITGTHRLFAFFGPVYNILVSSFEFFAVGVVIACIIFLIRRNIIRVKRFWNEEMTLWPRSDANIILITEIFLMSALFTMNASDRILQLRGLEHFVNVGTFPLSGLLIPLFNGLPDNTLIFLERFGWWFHIIGVFAFLNYIPYSKHFHVFLSFPNVYYSKLRPKGEVAIMPSVTKEVKLMLNESAMEPVEEENAEELTFGAQKIKDLTWKNLMDAYSCTECGRCTSSCPANITGKRLSPRKVIMDRS
;
A
#
# COMPACT_ATOMS: atom_id res chain seq x y z
N MET A 1 -24.40 21.17 -10.53
CA MET A 1 -23.49 21.92 -11.43
C MET A 1 -22.27 22.47 -10.68
N ILE A 2 -22.41 23.39 -9.71
CA ILE A 2 -21.24 23.92 -8.96
C ILE A 2 -20.46 22.79 -8.24
N SER A 3 -21.18 21.89 -7.56
CA SER A 3 -20.62 20.70 -6.90
C SER A 3 -19.73 19.86 -7.83
N ASN A 4 -20.23 19.56 -9.03
CA ASN A 4 -19.51 18.78 -10.06
C ASN A 4 -18.25 19.51 -10.54
N VAL A 5 -18.32 20.82 -10.75
CA VAL A 5 -17.16 21.60 -11.20
C VAL A 5 -16.08 21.58 -10.12
N ILE A 6 -16.45 21.78 -8.86
CA ILE A 6 -15.53 21.65 -7.72
C ILE A 6 -14.93 20.24 -7.68
N PHE A 7 -15.75 19.22 -7.84
CA PHE A 7 -15.31 17.82 -7.86
C PHE A 7 -14.26 17.57 -8.95
N VAL A 8 -14.53 17.98 -10.18
CA VAL A 8 -13.63 17.80 -11.33
C VAL A 8 -12.31 18.55 -11.12
N ILE A 9 -12.34 19.78 -10.57
CA ILE A 9 -11.12 20.54 -10.25
C ILE A 9 -10.27 19.78 -9.23
N ILE A 10 -10.88 19.29 -8.15
CA ILE A 10 -10.17 18.52 -7.11
C ILE A 10 -9.61 17.23 -7.70
N LEU A 11 -10.38 16.52 -8.53
CA LEU A 11 -9.94 15.28 -9.18
C LEU A 11 -8.73 15.52 -10.10
N ILE A 12 -8.76 16.55 -10.94
CA ILE A 12 -7.64 16.90 -11.83
C ILE A 12 -6.41 17.28 -11.00
N ALA A 13 -6.56 18.14 -10.00
CA ALA A 13 -5.47 18.55 -9.12
C ALA A 13 -4.83 17.34 -8.41
N THR A 14 -5.67 16.42 -7.92
CA THR A 14 -5.27 15.16 -7.27
C THR A 14 -4.44 14.30 -8.21
N ILE A 15 -4.90 14.08 -9.45
CA ILE A 15 -4.19 13.25 -10.45
C ILE A 15 -2.85 13.89 -10.82
N LEU A 16 -2.82 15.20 -11.05
CA LEU A 16 -1.59 15.91 -11.42
C LEU A 16 -0.54 15.87 -10.31
N PHE A 17 -0.94 16.07 -9.05
CA PHE A 17 -0.04 16.00 -7.90
C PHE A 17 0.51 14.57 -7.71
N PHE A 18 -0.37 13.56 -7.78
CA PHE A 18 0.04 12.16 -7.68
C PHE A 18 1.03 11.78 -8.80
N TYR A 19 0.70 12.13 -10.05
CA TYR A 19 1.55 11.87 -11.20
C TYR A 19 2.93 12.51 -11.07
N ARG A 20 3.00 13.78 -10.61
CA ARG A 20 4.28 14.46 -10.34
C ARG A 20 5.12 13.69 -9.32
N ASN A 21 4.53 13.26 -8.21
CA ASN A 21 5.26 12.56 -7.15
C ASN A 21 5.75 11.18 -7.60
N VAL A 22 4.92 10.43 -8.33
CA VAL A 22 5.32 9.15 -8.93
C VAL A 22 6.45 9.34 -9.92
N ARG A 23 6.44 10.42 -10.73
CA ARG A 23 7.55 10.73 -11.64
C ARG A 23 8.85 11.04 -10.90
N ILE A 24 8.80 11.76 -9.78
CA ILE A 24 9.98 12.03 -8.94
C ILE A 24 10.56 10.71 -8.42
N ILE A 25 9.72 9.82 -7.89
CA ILE A 25 10.16 8.50 -7.41
C ILE A 25 10.75 7.67 -8.56
N ALA A 26 10.09 7.63 -9.71
CA ALA A 26 10.58 6.91 -10.87
C ALA A 26 11.93 7.45 -11.36
N ARG A 27 12.12 8.78 -11.34
CA ARG A 27 13.41 9.41 -11.64
C ARG A 27 14.47 9.00 -10.61
N ASN A 28 14.16 9.03 -9.32
CA ASN A 28 15.08 8.64 -8.26
C ASN A 28 15.52 7.18 -8.39
N ILE A 29 14.60 6.26 -8.71
CA ILE A 29 14.91 4.85 -8.97
C ILE A 29 15.88 4.70 -10.14
N LYS A 30 15.74 5.52 -11.18
CA LYS A 30 16.61 5.52 -12.37
C LYS A 30 17.98 6.17 -12.16
N LEU A 31 18.25 6.78 -11.00
CA LEU A 31 19.60 7.31 -10.68
C LEU A 31 20.59 6.20 -10.33
N GLY A 32 20.09 5.02 -9.96
CA GLY A 32 20.94 3.88 -9.65
C GLY A 32 21.60 3.31 -10.89
N ARG A 33 22.77 2.67 -10.71
CA ARG A 33 23.47 2.01 -11.82
C ARG A 33 22.58 0.99 -12.52
N ASP A 34 22.80 0.87 -13.83
CA ASP A 34 22.08 -0.12 -14.62
C ASP A 34 22.46 -1.54 -14.20
N VAL A 35 21.45 -2.39 -14.12
CA VAL A 35 21.62 -3.82 -13.93
C VAL A 35 20.67 -4.54 -14.87
N GLU A 36 21.22 -5.45 -15.66
CA GLU A 36 20.43 -6.23 -16.59
C GLU A 36 19.69 -7.37 -15.87
N ILE A 37 18.36 -7.33 -15.94
CA ILE A 37 17.47 -8.38 -15.43
C ILE A 37 16.71 -9.00 -16.61
N LYS A 38 17.46 -9.43 -17.64
CA LYS A 38 16.91 -10.03 -18.85
C LYS A 38 16.92 -11.56 -18.71
N ASN A 39 15.93 -12.15 -18.05
CA ASN A 39 15.78 -13.62 -18.05
C ASN A 39 14.34 -14.09 -17.79
N ASN A 40 13.87 -15.04 -18.61
CA ASN A 40 12.64 -15.83 -18.52
C ASN A 40 11.36 -15.06 -18.06
N LYS A 41 10.79 -14.27 -18.98
CA LYS A 41 9.57 -13.47 -18.76
C LYS A 41 8.41 -14.30 -18.21
N ALA A 42 8.21 -15.52 -18.73
CA ALA A 42 7.12 -16.41 -18.29
C ALA A 42 7.24 -16.80 -16.81
N LYS A 43 8.43 -17.20 -16.36
CA LYS A 43 8.69 -17.52 -14.94
C LYS A 43 8.46 -16.31 -14.04
N ARG A 44 8.80 -15.09 -14.48
CA ARG A 44 8.59 -13.85 -13.72
C ARG A 44 7.13 -13.48 -13.57
N TRP A 45 6.36 -13.52 -14.66
CA TRP A 45 4.91 -13.32 -14.61
C TRP A 45 4.24 -14.35 -13.69
N LYS A 46 4.58 -15.64 -13.85
CA LYS A 46 4.07 -16.71 -12.96
C LYS A 46 4.40 -16.44 -11.49
N LEU A 47 5.62 -16.00 -11.19
CA LEU A 47 6.04 -15.63 -9.83
C LEU A 47 5.26 -14.42 -9.31
N MET A 48 5.11 -13.38 -10.13
CA MET A 48 4.36 -12.18 -9.79
C MET A 48 2.90 -12.50 -9.48
N PHE A 49 2.19 -13.22 -10.34
CA PHE A 49 0.81 -13.64 -10.08
C PHE A 49 0.70 -14.51 -8.83
N LYS A 50 1.60 -15.49 -8.65
CA LYS A 50 1.60 -16.35 -7.46
C LYS A 50 1.79 -15.59 -6.15
N VAL A 51 2.58 -14.51 -6.15
CA VAL A 51 2.91 -13.76 -4.93
C VAL A 51 1.97 -12.58 -4.72
N ALA A 52 1.74 -11.76 -5.75
CA ALA A 52 0.95 -10.54 -5.65
C ALA A 52 -0.55 -10.84 -5.62
N ILE A 53 -1.06 -11.65 -6.56
CA ILE A 53 -2.49 -12.03 -6.58
C ILE A 53 -2.75 -13.19 -5.61
N GLY A 54 -1.92 -14.24 -5.67
CA GLY A 54 -2.09 -15.43 -4.83
C GLY A 54 -1.69 -15.25 -3.36
N GLN A 55 -1.17 -14.09 -2.95
CA GLN A 55 -0.80 -13.74 -1.56
C GLN A 55 0.07 -14.79 -0.84
N SER A 56 0.82 -15.62 -1.58
CA SER A 56 1.51 -16.81 -1.05
C SER A 56 2.58 -16.51 0.02
N LYS A 57 3.07 -15.26 0.10
CA LYS A 57 4.04 -14.83 1.14
C LYS A 57 3.38 -14.35 2.44
N MET A 58 2.07 -14.08 2.44
CA MET A 58 1.36 -13.55 3.62
C MET A 58 0.88 -14.66 4.55
N VAL A 59 0.57 -15.83 4.01
CA VAL A 59 0.08 -17.00 4.76
C VAL A 59 1.13 -17.64 5.69
N THR A 60 2.41 -17.26 5.58
CA THR A 60 3.48 -17.73 6.50
C THR A 60 3.22 -17.40 7.97
N ARG A 61 2.36 -16.41 8.25
CA ARG A 61 1.90 -16.09 9.60
C ARG A 61 0.37 -16.00 9.56
N PRO A 62 -0.36 -17.07 9.91
CA PRO A 62 -1.76 -17.25 9.52
C PRO A 62 -2.66 -16.09 9.94
N ILE A 63 -2.57 -15.64 11.21
CA ILE A 63 -3.38 -14.51 11.72
C ILE A 63 -3.12 -13.23 10.91
N ALA A 64 -1.86 -12.87 10.71
CA ALA A 64 -1.54 -11.65 9.96
C ALA A 64 -1.87 -11.80 8.46
N GLY A 65 -1.76 -13.01 7.92
CA GLY A 65 -2.09 -13.33 6.53
C GLY A 65 -3.58 -13.20 6.26
N ILE A 66 -4.43 -13.79 7.09
CA ILE A 66 -5.90 -13.72 6.96
C ILE A 66 -6.37 -12.27 6.99
N LEU A 67 -5.94 -11.50 8.00
CA LEU A 67 -6.31 -10.08 8.13
C LEU A 67 -5.86 -9.25 6.92
N HIS A 68 -4.67 -9.52 6.38
CA HIS A 68 -4.17 -8.80 5.22
C HIS A 68 -4.88 -9.21 3.92
N ILE A 69 -5.23 -10.49 3.76
CA ILE A 69 -6.02 -10.96 2.61
C ILE A 69 -7.40 -10.32 2.64
N LEU A 70 -8.02 -10.23 3.82
CA LEU A 70 -9.31 -9.55 4.00
C LEU A 70 -9.24 -8.09 3.56
N ILE A 71 -8.23 -7.35 4.01
CA ILE A 71 -8.00 -5.95 3.57
C ILE A 71 -7.72 -5.89 2.08
N TYR A 72 -6.91 -6.79 1.53
CA TYR A 72 -6.56 -6.80 0.10
C TYR A 72 -7.79 -7.03 -0.78
N VAL A 73 -8.62 -8.02 -0.46
CA VAL A 73 -9.85 -8.32 -1.21
C VAL A 73 -10.85 -7.20 -1.04
N GLY A 74 -11.04 -6.70 0.19
CA GLY A 74 -11.91 -5.56 0.46
C GLY A 74 -11.48 -4.32 -0.31
N PHE A 75 -10.19 -4.01 -0.33
CA PHE A 75 -9.66 -2.88 -1.10
C PHE A 75 -9.92 -3.03 -2.60
N ILE A 76 -9.68 -4.20 -3.22
CA ILE A 76 -9.97 -4.43 -4.65
C ILE A 76 -11.44 -4.20 -4.97
N ILE A 77 -12.31 -4.73 -4.13
CA ILE A 77 -13.75 -4.68 -4.31
C ILE A 77 -14.26 -3.24 -4.13
N VAL A 78 -13.81 -2.53 -3.09
CA VAL A 78 -14.15 -1.12 -2.81
C VAL A 78 -13.66 -0.16 -3.91
N ASN A 79 -12.63 -0.51 -4.68
CA ASN A 79 -12.23 0.31 -5.84
C ASN A 79 -13.34 0.38 -6.92
N ILE A 80 -14.21 -0.63 -7.01
CA ILE A 80 -15.38 -0.59 -7.89
C ILE A 80 -16.41 0.42 -7.36
N GLU A 81 -16.61 0.50 -6.04
CA GLU A 81 -17.44 1.51 -5.39
C GLU A 81 -16.88 2.92 -5.59
N ILE A 82 -15.57 3.09 -5.43
CA ILE A 82 -14.90 4.38 -5.70
C ILE A 82 -15.10 4.81 -7.15
N LEU A 83 -15.10 3.88 -8.10
CA LEU A 83 -15.39 4.19 -9.50
C LEU A 83 -16.81 4.75 -9.65
N GLU A 84 -17.81 4.15 -9.00
CA GLU A 84 -19.18 4.68 -8.98
C GLU A 84 -19.23 6.10 -8.39
N ILE A 85 -18.62 6.30 -7.22
CA ILE A 85 -18.55 7.61 -6.53
C ILE A 85 -17.90 8.67 -7.42
N ILE A 86 -16.82 8.33 -8.13
CA ILE A 86 -16.14 9.27 -9.04
C ILE A 86 -17.04 9.63 -10.22
N ILE A 87 -17.72 8.65 -10.81
CA ILE A 87 -18.63 8.89 -11.93
C ILE A 87 -19.78 9.80 -11.44
N ASP A 88 -20.43 9.46 -10.32
CA ASP A 88 -21.48 10.27 -9.71
C ASP A 88 -21.02 11.70 -9.42
N GLY A 89 -19.77 11.89 -8.96
CA GLY A 89 -19.21 13.22 -8.75
C GLY A 89 -19.03 14.05 -10.02
N ILE A 90 -18.69 13.40 -11.14
CA ILE A 90 -18.52 14.05 -12.45
C ILE A 90 -19.90 14.37 -13.05
N THR A 91 -20.79 13.40 -13.12
CA THR A 91 -22.09 13.49 -13.80
C THR A 91 -23.16 14.17 -12.94
N GLY A 92 -23.00 14.18 -11.62
CA GLY A 92 -24.01 14.66 -10.67
C GLY A 92 -25.16 13.68 -10.49
N THR A 93 -24.95 12.41 -10.85
CA THR A 93 -25.90 11.33 -10.60
C THR A 93 -25.77 10.83 -9.17
N HIS A 94 -26.74 10.01 -8.77
CA HIS A 94 -26.72 9.33 -7.48
C HIS A 94 -26.92 7.83 -7.71
N ARG A 95 -25.89 7.04 -7.38
CA ARG A 95 -25.83 5.59 -7.59
C ARG A 95 -26.05 5.20 -9.04
N LEU A 96 -25.18 5.68 -9.93
CA LEU A 96 -25.31 5.42 -11.37
C LEU A 96 -25.42 3.93 -11.70
N PHE A 97 -24.81 3.02 -10.94
CA PHE A 97 -24.89 1.58 -11.23
C PHE A 97 -26.19 0.92 -10.73
N ALA A 98 -27.13 1.68 -10.16
CA ALA A 98 -28.44 1.18 -9.74
C ALA A 98 -29.23 0.48 -10.86
N PHE A 99 -29.00 0.84 -12.14
CA PHE A 99 -29.69 0.21 -13.27
C PHE A 99 -29.40 -1.29 -13.43
N PHE A 100 -28.32 -1.81 -12.80
CA PHE A 100 -28.03 -3.25 -12.79
C PHE A 100 -28.96 -4.06 -11.88
N GLY A 101 -29.87 -3.42 -11.13
CA GLY A 101 -30.93 -4.09 -10.38
C GLY A 101 -30.41 -5.07 -9.33
N PRO A 102 -30.83 -6.35 -9.33
CA PRO A 102 -30.41 -7.33 -8.31
C PRO A 102 -28.89 -7.53 -8.21
N VAL A 103 -28.16 -7.40 -9.33
CA VAL A 103 -26.70 -7.51 -9.34
C VAL A 103 -26.05 -6.38 -8.54
N TYR A 104 -26.59 -5.16 -8.67
CA TYR A 104 -26.15 -4.02 -7.87
C TYR A 104 -26.33 -4.27 -6.37
N ASN A 105 -27.47 -4.85 -5.97
CA ASN A 105 -27.74 -5.18 -4.57
C ASN A 105 -26.73 -6.18 -3.99
N ILE A 106 -26.35 -7.20 -4.76
CA ILE A 106 -25.32 -8.18 -4.36
C ILE A 106 -23.96 -7.49 -4.23
N LEU A 107 -23.63 -6.62 -5.19
CA LEU A 107 -22.37 -5.89 -5.21
C LEU A 107 -22.24 -4.98 -3.98
N VAL A 108 -23.24 -4.13 -3.72
CA VAL A 108 -23.28 -3.23 -2.56
C VAL A 108 -23.26 -4.01 -1.25
N SER A 109 -24.05 -5.08 -1.14
CA SER A 109 -24.03 -5.93 0.06
C SER A 109 -22.64 -6.53 0.30
N SER A 110 -21.97 -6.97 -0.76
CA SER A 110 -20.59 -7.48 -0.68
C SER A 110 -19.63 -6.40 -0.19
N PHE A 111 -19.77 -5.16 -0.68
CA PHE A 111 -18.95 -4.03 -0.24
C PHE A 111 -19.08 -3.81 1.26
N GLU A 112 -20.30 -3.83 1.80
CA GLU A 112 -20.54 -3.63 3.22
C GLU A 112 -19.86 -4.71 4.09
N PHE A 113 -20.00 -5.99 3.74
CA PHE A 113 -19.35 -7.08 4.46
C PHE A 113 -17.83 -6.95 4.45
N PHE A 114 -17.24 -6.62 3.30
CA PHE A 114 -15.81 -6.41 3.21
C PHE A 114 -15.36 -5.16 3.96
N ALA A 115 -16.11 -4.06 3.89
CA ALA A 115 -15.81 -2.82 4.61
C ALA A 115 -15.79 -3.04 6.13
N VAL A 116 -16.75 -3.80 6.69
CA VAL A 116 -16.71 -4.18 8.11
C VAL A 116 -15.51 -5.06 8.40
N GLY A 117 -15.22 -6.02 7.52
CA GLY A 117 -14.01 -6.85 7.61
C GLY A 117 -12.73 -6.03 7.65
N VAL A 118 -12.62 -4.99 6.81
CA VAL A 118 -11.50 -4.04 6.79
C VAL A 118 -11.41 -3.28 8.10
N VAL A 119 -12.50 -2.70 8.60
CA VAL A 119 -12.53 -1.99 9.89
C VAL A 119 -12.05 -2.89 11.02
N ILE A 120 -12.57 -4.12 11.11
CA ILE A 120 -12.16 -5.10 12.11
C ILE A 120 -10.66 -5.42 11.98
N ALA A 121 -10.17 -5.65 10.76
CA ALA A 121 -8.76 -5.95 10.54
C ALA A 121 -7.85 -4.77 10.92
N CYS A 122 -8.26 -3.53 10.63
CA CYS A 122 -7.55 -2.32 11.00
C CYS A 122 -7.50 -2.12 12.51
N ILE A 123 -8.63 -2.34 13.21
CA ILE A 123 -8.67 -2.32 14.67
C ILE A 123 -7.73 -3.37 15.27
N ILE A 124 -7.76 -4.61 14.77
CA ILE A 124 -6.85 -5.66 15.26
C ILE A 124 -5.39 -5.29 15.00
N PHE A 125 -5.05 -4.71 13.85
CA PHE A 125 -3.69 -4.24 13.58
C PHE A 125 -3.28 -3.08 14.48
N LEU A 126 -4.18 -2.14 14.78
CA LEU A 126 -3.94 -1.05 15.73
C LEU A 126 -3.73 -1.59 17.15
N ILE A 127 -4.52 -2.56 17.61
CA ILE A 127 -4.36 -3.22 18.92
C ILE A 127 -3.01 -3.93 18.99
N ARG A 128 -2.68 -4.74 17.97
CA ARG A 128 -1.41 -5.47 17.89
C ARG A 128 -0.20 -4.53 17.89
N ARG A 129 -0.34 -3.37 17.26
CA ARG A 129 0.70 -2.36 17.21
C ARG A 129 0.80 -1.59 18.52
N ASN A 130 -0.27 -0.99 19.03
CA ASN A 130 -0.19 0.02 20.09
C ASN A 130 -0.42 -0.52 21.51
N ILE A 131 -1.20 -1.59 21.64
CA ILE A 131 -1.55 -2.20 22.94
C ILE A 131 -0.64 -3.38 23.24
N ILE A 132 -0.63 -4.39 22.36
CA ILE A 132 0.22 -5.59 22.53
C ILE A 132 1.71 -5.25 22.34
N ARG A 133 1.99 -4.16 21.61
CA ARG A 133 3.35 -3.67 21.35
C ARG A 133 4.30 -4.76 20.86
N VAL A 134 3.91 -5.45 19.77
CA VAL A 134 4.74 -6.50 19.17
C VAL A 134 6.16 -5.97 18.94
N LYS A 135 7.16 -6.62 19.56
CA LYS A 135 8.57 -6.18 19.66
C LYS A 135 9.12 -5.54 18.38
N ARG A 136 8.99 -6.21 17.22
CA ARG A 136 9.51 -5.70 15.93
C ARG A 136 8.94 -4.34 15.48
N PHE A 137 7.80 -3.90 16.01
CA PHE A 137 7.20 -2.59 15.71
C PHE A 137 7.58 -1.52 16.73
N TRP A 138 8.29 -1.89 17.80
CA TRP A 138 8.73 -1.04 18.90
C TRP A 138 10.23 -1.14 19.21
N ASN A 139 11.01 -1.80 18.34
CA ASN A 139 12.47 -1.78 18.46
C ASN A 139 13.01 -0.34 18.30
N GLU A 140 14.25 -0.13 18.73
CA GLU A 140 14.93 1.18 18.74
C GLU A 140 14.96 1.88 17.38
N GLU A 141 15.02 1.15 16.26
CA GLU A 141 14.98 1.75 14.92
C GLU A 141 13.61 2.28 14.49
N MET A 142 12.53 1.95 15.21
CA MET A 142 11.18 2.43 14.91
C MET A 142 10.98 3.82 15.54
N THR A 143 11.57 4.82 14.89
CA THR A 143 11.45 6.25 15.25
C THR A 143 10.01 6.77 15.08
N LEU A 144 9.79 8.06 15.37
CA LEU A 144 8.45 8.66 15.41
C LEU A 144 7.67 8.45 14.10
N TRP A 145 8.31 8.71 12.95
CA TRP A 145 7.65 8.68 11.64
C TRP A 145 7.28 7.26 11.15
N PRO A 146 8.18 6.26 11.10
CA PRO A 146 7.83 4.88 10.78
C PRO A 146 6.75 4.30 11.70
N ARG A 147 6.67 4.78 12.94
CA ARG A 147 5.64 4.35 13.89
C ARG A 147 4.30 5.00 13.58
N SER A 148 4.26 6.32 13.41
CA SER A 148 3.04 7.09 13.18
C SER A 148 2.42 6.81 11.81
N ASP A 149 3.23 6.62 10.76
CA ASP A 149 2.76 6.38 9.38
C ASP A 149 1.76 5.21 9.31
N ALA A 150 2.08 4.08 9.96
CA ALA A 150 1.17 2.93 9.97
C ALA A 150 -0.13 3.21 10.74
N ASN A 151 -0.08 4.00 11.81
CA ASN A 151 -1.28 4.38 12.56
C ASN A 151 -2.14 5.33 11.73
N ILE A 152 -1.53 6.30 11.05
CA ILE A 152 -2.22 7.24 10.14
C ILE A 152 -2.99 6.47 9.07
N ILE A 153 -2.35 5.50 8.41
CA ILE A 153 -3.00 4.67 7.39
C ILE A 153 -4.23 3.94 7.95
N LEU A 154 -4.06 3.19 9.04
CA LEU A 154 -5.13 2.36 9.60
C LEU A 154 -6.28 3.20 10.15
N ILE A 155 -5.98 4.34 10.78
CA ILE A 155 -6.98 5.26 11.31
C ILE A 155 -7.73 5.94 10.16
N THR A 156 -7.01 6.38 9.13
CA THR A 156 -7.63 6.98 7.93
C THR A 156 -8.61 6.00 7.29
N GLU A 157 -8.21 4.73 7.12
CA GLU A 157 -9.08 3.69 6.56
C GLU A 157 -10.35 3.48 7.40
N ILE A 158 -10.24 3.46 8.73
CA ILE A 158 -11.42 3.37 9.63
C ILE A 158 -12.36 4.59 9.46
N PHE A 159 -11.81 5.79 9.35
CA PHE A 159 -12.62 7.00 9.13
C PHE A 159 -13.31 6.98 7.76
N LEU A 160 -12.60 6.55 6.72
CA LEU A 160 -13.18 6.41 5.36
C LEU A 160 -14.32 5.40 5.35
N MET A 161 -14.13 4.21 5.95
CA MET A 161 -15.20 3.20 6.02
C MET A 161 -16.39 3.70 6.87
N SER A 162 -16.13 4.40 7.98
CA SER A 162 -17.18 5.01 8.81
C SER A 162 -18.00 6.05 8.04
N ALA A 163 -17.37 6.80 7.14
CA ALA A 163 -18.05 7.76 6.28
C ALA A 163 -18.97 7.07 5.26
N LEU A 164 -18.53 5.96 4.66
CA LEU A 164 -19.38 5.14 3.78
C LEU A 164 -20.58 4.56 4.52
N PHE A 165 -20.40 4.01 5.74
CA PHE A 165 -21.51 3.50 6.53
C PHE A 165 -22.50 4.59 6.93
N THR A 166 -22.01 5.77 7.28
CA THR A 166 -22.86 6.93 7.63
C THR A 166 -23.66 7.40 6.41
N MET A 167 -23.01 7.47 5.25
CA MET A 167 -23.63 7.81 3.97
C MET A 167 -24.72 6.80 3.61
N ASN A 168 -24.40 5.50 3.60
CA ASN A 168 -25.33 4.43 3.25
C ASN A 168 -26.50 4.31 4.23
N ALA A 169 -26.28 4.50 5.53
CA ALA A 169 -27.35 4.49 6.53
C ALA A 169 -28.32 5.66 6.33
N SER A 170 -27.79 6.85 6.07
CA SER A 170 -28.59 8.06 5.83
C SER A 170 -29.37 7.95 4.52
N ASP A 171 -28.70 7.54 3.44
CA ASP A 171 -29.30 7.25 2.14
C ASP A 171 -30.44 6.23 2.25
N ARG A 172 -30.24 5.13 2.99
CA ARG A 172 -31.30 4.13 3.19
C ARG A 172 -32.54 4.70 3.87
N ILE A 173 -32.39 5.55 4.89
CA ILE A 173 -33.55 6.18 5.54
C ILE A 173 -34.28 7.11 4.56
N LEU A 174 -33.54 7.90 3.77
CA LEU A 174 -34.10 8.80 2.78
C LEU A 174 -34.86 8.06 1.67
N GLN A 175 -34.34 6.90 1.23
CA GLN A 175 -35.05 6.00 0.31
C GLN A 175 -36.35 5.46 0.90
N LEU A 176 -36.33 5.04 2.18
CA LEU A 176 -37.53 4.54 2.87
C LEU A 176 -38.59 5.62 3.08
N ARG A 177 -38.17 6.88 3.19
CA ARG A 177 -39.07 8.06 3.24
C ARG A 177 -39.59 8.49 1.87
N GLY A 178 -39.09 7.90 0.78
CA GLY A 178 -39.60 8.12 -0.56
C GLY A 178 -39.18 9.44 -1.20
N LEU A 179 -38.03 10.01 -0.83
CA LEU A 179 -37.52 11.22 -1.48
C LEU A 179 -37.06 10.90 -2.91
N GLU A 180 -37.57 11.64 -3.91
CA GLU A 180 -37.38 11.36 -5.35
C GLU A 180 -35.91 11.25 -5.80
N HIS A 181 -35.00 11.98 -5.14
CA HIS A 181 -33.57 11.95 -5.49
C HIS A 181 -32.87 10.65 -5.08
N PHE A 182 -33.43 9.90 -4.13
CA PHE A 182 -32.82 8.70 -3.55
C PHE A 182 -33.54 7.45 -4.06
N VAL A 183 -32.94 6.83 -5.07
CA VAL A 183 -33.49 5.60 -5.69
C VAL A 183 -33.48 4.47 -4.66
N ASN A 184 -34.59 3.77 -4.50
CA ASN A 184 -34.66 2.62 -3.60
C ASN A 184 -33.81 1.47 -4.14
N VAL A 185 -32.65 1.26 -3.53
CA VAL A 185 -31.67 0.26 -3.95
C VAL A 185 -31.13 -0.48 -2.74
N GLY A 186 -30.91 -1.79 -2.90
CA GLY A 186 -30.29 -2.62 -1.89
C GLY A 186 -31.06 -2.73 -0.57
N THR A 187 -30.54 -3.56 0.30
CA THR A 187 -31.03 -3.73 1.68
C THR A 187 -30.07 -3.12 2.70
N PHE A 188 -28.85 -2.74 2.27
CA PHE A 188 -27.75 -2.25 3.14
C PHE A 188 -27.66 -3.05 4.44
N PRO A 189 -27.38 -4.37 4.38
CA PRO A 189 -27.42 -5.24 5.54
C PRO A 189 -26.63 -4.73 6.75
N LEU A 190 -25.50 -4.04 6.56
CA LEU A 190 -24.68 -3.58 7.67
C LEU A 190 -24.90 -2.12 8.02
N SER A 191 -25.02 -1.21 7.06
CA SER A 191 -25.40 0.18 7.37
C SER A 191 -26.82 0.26 7.94
N GLY A 192 -27.68 -0.70 7.60
CA GLY A 192 -29.01 -0.86 8.16
C GLY A 192 -29.02 -1.02 9.68
N LEU A 193 -27.94 -1.58 10.26
CA LEU A 193 -27.79 -1.70 11.72
C LEU A 193 -27.59 -0.34 12.39
N LEU A 194 -27.17 0.68 11.64
CA LEU A 194 -26.99 2.04 12.14
C LEU A 194 -28.28 2.88 12.03
N ILE A 195 -29.31 2.42 11.32
CA ILE A 195 -30.58 3.15 11.16
C ILE A 195 -31.18 3.62 12.50
N PRO A 196 -31.20 2.82 13.58
CA PRO A 196 -31.73 3.26 14.87
C PRO A 196 -31.05 4.53 15.41
N LEU A 197 -29.79 4.79 15.06
CA LEU A 197 -29.06 5.99 15.47
C LEU A 197 -29.52 7.26 14.73
N PHE A 198 -30.11 7.11 13.54
CA PHE A 198 -30.45 8.22 12.65
C PHE A 198 -31.96 8.38 12.39
N ASN A 199 -32.78 7.39 12.75
CA ASN A 199 -34.20 7.34 12.38
C ASN A 199 -35.03 8.54 12.88
N GLY A 200 -34.65 9.15 14.01
CA GLY A 200 -35.32 10.33 14.57
C GLY A 200 -34.92 11.67 13.94
N LEU A 201 -33.97 11.69 13.00
CA LEU A 201 -33.46 12.93 12.42
C LEU A 201 -34.37 13.45 11.29
N PRO A 202 -34.48 14.78 11.10
CA PRO A 202 -35.21 15.37 9.99
C PRO A 202 -34.46 15.13 8.65
N ASP A 203 -35.20 15.17 7.54
CA ASP A 203 -34.67 14.89 6.19
C ASP A 203 -33.45 15.76 5.85
N ASN A 204 -33.49 17.05 6.18
CA ASN A 204 -32.37 17.96 5.92
C ASN A 204 -31.06 17.52 6.62
N THR A 205 -31.14 16.97 7.83
CA THR A 205 -29.97 16.47 8.55
C THR A 205 -29.46 15.18 7.93
N LEU A 206 -30.35 14.29 7.50
CA LEU A 206 -29.97 13.05 6.82
C LEU A 206 -29.30 13.33 5.47
N ILE A 207 -29.84 14.27 4.69
CA ILE A 207 -29.22 14.72 3.43
C ILE A 207 -27.84 15.31 3.71
N PHE A 208 -27.69 16.11 4.77
CA PHE A 208 -26.38 16.63 5.16
C PHE A 208 -25.40 15.51 5.53
N LEU A 209 -25.80 14.53 6.33
CA LEU A 209 -24.95 13.41 6.74
C LEU A 209 -24.54 12.54 5.55
N GLU A 210 -25.47 12.28 4.62
CA GLU A 210 -25.20 11.56 3.38
C GLU A 210 -24.17 12.32 2.53
N ARG A 211 -24.41 13.61 2.26
CA ARG A 211 -23.51 14.43 1.43
C ARG A 211 -22.16 14.66 2.11
N PHE A 212 -22.14 14.83 3.43
CA PHE A 212 -20.91 14.93 4.21
C PHE A 212 -20.12 13.62 4.13
N GLY A 213 -20.76 12.47 4.35
CA GLY A 213 -20.12 11.16 4.25
C GLY A 213 -19.51 10.92 2.87
N TRP A 214 -20.26 11.25 1.82
CA TRP A 214 -19.79 11.17 0.43
C TRP A 214 -18.56 12.05 0.17
N TRP A 215 -18.64 13.35 0.51
CA TRP A 215 -17.55 14.30 0.28
C TRP A 215 -16.32 14.01 1.15
N PHE A 216 -16.53 13.72 2.43
CA PHE A 216 -15.47 13.35 3.35
C PHE A 216 -14.74 12.10 2.86
N HIS A 217 -15.48 11.09 2.41
CA HIS A 217 -14.89 9.88 1.87
C HIS A 217 -14.06 10.16 0.62
N ILE A 218 -14.63 10.79 -0.42
CA ILE A 218 -13.91 10.95 -1.70
C ILE A 218 -12.73 11.94 -1.60
N ILE A 219 -12.88 13.05 -0.87
CA ILE A 219 -11.76 13.96 -0.58
C ILE A 219 -10.71 13.25 0.25
N GLY A 220 -11.12 12.45 1.25
CA GLY A 220 -10.22 11.65 2.06
C GLY A 220 -9.46 10.61 1.23
N VAL A 221 -10.10 9.95 0.26
CA VAL A 221 -9.46 9.05 -0.70
C VAL A 221 -8.44 9.79 -1.57
N PHE A 222 -8.78 10.97 -2.08
CA PHE A 222 -7.85 11.80 -2.88
C PHE A 222 -6.65 12.30 -2.07
N ALA A 223 -6.88 12.71 -0.82
CA ALA A 223 -5.81 13.08 0.10
C ALA A 223 -4.93 11.86 0.41
N PHE A 224 -5.53 10.71 0.69
CA PHE A 224 -4.81 9.47 0.95
C PHE A 224 -3.99 9.02 -0.27
N LEU A 225 -4.54 9.11 -1.49
CA LEU A 225 -3.83 8.82 -2.73
C LEU A 225 -2.53 9.64 -2.86
N ASN A 226 -2.57 10.92 -2.49
CA ASN A 226 -1.41 11.81 -2.53
C ASN A 226 -0.46 11.64 -1.35
N TYR A 227 -0.93 11.03 -0.26
CA TYR A 227 -0.11 10.59 0.86
C TYR A 227 0.67 9.30 0.54
N ILE A 228 0.10 8.40 -0.26
CA ILE A 228 0.67 7.08 -0.56
C ILE A 228 2.14 7.14 -1.01
N PRO A 229 2.59 8.00 -1.96
CA PRO A 229 3.98 8.06 -2.42
C PRO A 229 5.03 8.28 -1.33
N TYR A 230 4.64 8.89 -0.21
CA TYR A 230 5.53 9.21 0.90
C TYR A 230 5.47 8.17 2.02
N SER A 231 4.47 7.29 2.03
CA SER A 231 4.21 6.33 3.12
C SER A 231 4.68 4.92 2.78
N LYS A 232 4.68 4.05 3.80
CA LYS A 232 4.86 2.60 3.58
C LYS A 232 3.74 1.97 2.77
N HIS A 233 2.60 2.64 2.58
CA HIS A 233 1.48 2.13 1.77
C HIS A 233 1.80 2.13 0.27
N PHE A 234 2.86 2.82 -0.17
CA PHE A 234 3.33 2.78 -1.56
C PHE A 234 3.66 1.37 -2.07
N HIS A 235 3.87 0.43 -1.15
CA HIS A 235 4.06 -0.98 -1.45
C HIS A 235 2.91 -1.59 -2.27
N VAL A 236 1.68 -1.06 -2.17
CA VAL A 236 0.55 -1.56 -2.97
C VAL A 236 0.85 -1.40 -4.47
N PHE A 237 1.52 -0.32 -4.87
CA PHE A 237 1.94 -0.11 -6.26
C PHE A 237 3.25 -0.84 -6.59
N LEU A 238 4.29 -0.67 -5.77
CA LEU A 238 5.63 -1.19 -6.11
C LEU A 238 5.79 -2.69 -5.87
N SER A 239 4.93 -3.35 -5.11
CA SER A 239 5.04 -4.80 -4.86
C SER A 239 4.99 -5.61 -6.15
N PHE A 240 4.17 -5.23 -7.13
CA PHE A 240 4.06 -5.89 -8.43
C PHE A 240 5.38 -5.86 -9.22
N PRO A 241 5.92 -4.68 -9.62
CA PRO A 241 7.20 -4.63 -10.32
C PRO A 241 8.34 -5.19 -9.47
N ASN A 242 8.29 -5.02 -8.14
CA ASN A 242 9.34 -5.54 -7.28
C ASN A 242 9.44 -7.08 -7.32
N VAL A 243 8.29 -7.76 -7.26
CA VAL A 243 8.25 -9.22 -7.39
C VAL A 243 8.65 -9.65 -8.80
N TYR A 244 8.17 -8.95 -9.84
CA TYR A 244 8.51 -9.26 -11.22
C TYR A 244 10.02 -9.25 -11.47
N TYR A 245 10.72 -8.25 -10.94
CA TYR A 245 12.17 -8.10 -11.06
C TYR A 245 12.99 -8.81 -9.96
N SER A 246 12.35 -9.67 -9.15
CA SER A 246 13.06 -10.43 -8.11
C SER A 246 14.02 -11.48 -8.70
N LYS A 247 14.98 -11.94 -7.88
CA LYS A 247 15.94 -12.98 -8.28
C LYS A 247 15.19 -14.30 -8.51
N LEU A 248 15.43 -14.95 -9.66
CA LEU A 248 14.91 -16.29 -9.98
C LEU A 248 15.85 -17.42 -9.54
N ARG A 249 17.02 -17.06 -9.02
CA ARG A 249 18.09 -17.98 -8.63
C ARG A 249 17.74 -18.73 -7.33
N PRO A 250 18.35 -19.89 -7.07
CA PRO A 250 18.18 -20.62 -5.81
C PRO A 250 18.42 -19.72 -4.58
N LYS A 251 17.70 -20.02 -3.49
CA LYS A 251 17.89 -19.32 -2.22
C LYS A 251 19.31 -19.63 -1.69
N GLY A 252 20.00 -18.60 -1.20
CA GLY A 252 21.37 -18.73 -0.69
C GLY A 252 22.46 -18.50 -1.74
N GLU A 253 22.11 -18.39 -3.02
CA GLU A 253 23.09 -18.01 -4.04
C GLU A 253 23.47 -16.53 -3.90
N VAL A 254 24.76 -16.28 -3.65
CA VAL A 254 25.35 -14.93 -3.60
C VAL A 254 26.22 -14.73 -4.83
N ALA A 255 26.06 -13.59 -5.49
CA ALA A 255 26.94 -13.25 -6.61
C ALA A 255 28.34 -12.98 -6.06
N ILE A 256 29.35 -13.66 -6.63
CA ILE A 256 30.75 -13.44 -6.29
C ILE A 256 31.15 -12.06 -6.85
N MET A 257 31.74 -11.22 -6.00
CA MET A 257 32.26 -9.91 -6.41
C MET A 257 33.69 -10.09 -6.95
N PRO A 258 33.97 -9.81 -8.23
CA PRO A 258 35.30 -10.01 -8.80
C PRO A 258 36.40 -9.26 -8.06
N SER A 259 36.09 -8.05 -7.57
CA SER A 259 36.99 -7.25 -6.75
C SER A 259 37.38 -7.95 -5.45
N VAL A 260 36.41 -8.52 -4.73
CA VAL A 260 36.66 -9.28 -3.49
C VAL A 260 37.43 -10.56 -3.79
N THR A 261 37.11 -11.25 -4.88
CA THR A 261 37.85 -12.45 -5.30
C THR A 261 39.29 -12.14 -5.66
N LYS A 262 39.55 -11.02 -6.34
CA LYS A 262 40.91 -10.56 -6.65
C LYS A 262 41.70 -10.32 -5.35
N GLU A 263 41.10 -9.60 -4.40
CA GLU A 263 41.72 -9.30 -3.10
C GLU A 263 42.03 -10.57 -2.30
N VAL A 264 41.06 -11.48 -2.18
CA VAL A 264 41.27 -12.74 -1.44
C VAL A 264 42.37 -13.59 -2.09
N LYS A 265 42.44 -13.65 -3.43
CA LYS A 265 43.50 -14.36 -4.14
C LYS A 265 44.89 -13.74 -3.94
N LEU A 266 44.97 -12.42 -3.92
CA LEU A 266 46.19 -11.69 -3.57
C LEU A 266 46.64 -12.03 -2.14
N MET A 267 45.71 -12.04 -1.16
CA MET A 267 46.03 -12.41 0.24
C MET A 267 46.43 -13.88 0.43
N LEU A 268 45.95 -14.78 -0.43
CA LEU A 268 46.28 -16.21 -0.40
C LEU A 268 47.62 -16.52 -1.09
N ASN A 269 48.37 -15.52 -1.57
CA ASN A 269 49.59 -15.69 -2.37
C ASN A 269 49.39 -16.60 -3.60
N GLU A 270 48.16 -16.69 -4.14
CA GLU A 270 47.91 -17.35 -5.42
C GLU A 270 48.41 -16.50 -6.61
N SER A 271 48.81 -15.25 -6.35
CA SER A 271 49.43 -14.34 -7.31
C SER A 271 50.96 -14.42 -7.26
N ALA A 272 51.51 -15.58 -7.59
CA ALA A 272 52.79 -15.64 -8.28
C ALA A 272 52.46 -15.82 -9.77
N MET A 273 52.91 -14.88 -10.61
CA MET A 273 52.76 -14.85 -12.08
C MET A 273 51.47 -14.21 -12.62
N GLU A 274 51.36 -12.88 -12.53
CA GLU A 274 51.01 -12.03 -13.68
C GLU A 274 51.13 -10.55 -13.25
N PRO A 275 51.99 -9.74 -13.90
CA PRO A 275 52.07 -8.31 -13.60
C PRO A 275 50.81 -7.65 -14.16
N VAL A 276 49.93 -7.18 -13.29
CA VAL A 276 48.76 -6.41 -13.73
C VAL A 276 49.18 -4.97 -13.88
N GLU A 277 49.15 -4.47 -15.12
CA GLU A 277 49.38 -3.05 -15.45
C GLU A 277 48.49 -2.16 -14.57
N GLU A 278 49.14 -1.26 -13.83
CA GLU A 278 48.50 -0.18 -13.07
C GLU A 278 47.98 0.90 -14.04
N GLU A 279 46.94 0.60 -14.80
CA GLU A 279 46.16 1.64 -15.48
C GLU A 279 44.72 1.62 -14.95
N ASN A 280 44.43 2.61 -14.10
CA ASN A 280 43.19 2.81 -13.36
C ASN A 280 42.96 1.84 -12.20
N ALA A 281 43.74 2.00 -11.14
CA ALA A 281 43.25 1.69 -9.80
C ALA A 281 42.07 2.64 -9.48
N GLU A 282 40.89 2.38 -10.04
CA GLU A 282 39.65 2.86 -9.44
C GLU A 282 39.69 2.39 -7.99
N GLU A 283 39.74 3.33 -7.05
CA GLU A 283 39.69 3.05 -5.61
C GLU A 283 38.64 1.96 -5.36
N LEU A 284 39.09 0.83 -4.82
CA LEU A 284 38.22 -0.29 -4.49
C LEU A 284 37.23 0.14 -3.39
N THR A 285 36.12 0.74 -3.78
CA THR A 285 35.06 1.10 -2.85
C THR A 285 34.29 -0.15 -2.46
N PHE A 286 34.48 -0.59 -1.22
CA PHE A 286 33.68 -1.65 -0.63
C PHE A 286 32.34 -1.10 -0.13
N GLY A 287 31.24 -1.74 -0.52
CA GLY A 287 29.90 -1.33 -0.12
C GLY A 287 29.29 -0.26 -1.03
N ALA A 288 28.37 0.52 -0.48
CA ALA A 288 27.71 1.63 -1.17
C ALA A 288 27.74 2.86 -0.26
N GLN A 289 28.33 3.95 -0.75
CA GLN A 289 28.42 5.23 -0.04
C GLN A 289 27.51 6.28 -0.68
N LYS A 290 27.37 6.24 -2.01
CA LYS A 290 26.55 7.14 -2.81
C LYS A 290 25.37 6.38 -3.42
N ILE A 291 24.29 7.11 -3.73
CA ILE A 291 23.10 6.55 -4.39
C ILE A 291 23.46 5.86 -5.72
N LYS A 292 24.46 6.38 -6.44
CA LYS A 292 24.92 5.83 -7.73
C LYS A 292 25.63 4.47 -7.60
N ASP A 293 26.09 4.10 -6.40
CA ASP A 293 26.70 2.79 -6.13
C ASP A 293 25.61 1.69 -6.05
N LEU A 294 24.36 2.10 -5.79
CA LEU A 294 23.19 1.22 -5.76
C LEU A 294 22.64 1.03 -7.17
N THR A 295 22.18 -0.19 -7.47
CA THR A 295 21.45 -0.44 -8.72
C THR A 295 20.06 0.18 -8.68
N TRP A 296 19.45 0.44 -9.84
CA TRP A 296 18.03 0.84 -9.90
C TRP A 296 17.12 -0.14 -9.14
N LYS A 297 17.48 -1.43 -9.16
CA LYS A 297 16.73 -2.49 -8.46
C LYS A 297 16.80 -2.34 -6.94
N ASN A 298 17.96 -1.97 -6.41
CA ASN A 298 18.16 -1.69 -4.97
C ASN A 298 17.33 -0.48 -4.54
N LEU A 299 17.31 0.59 -5.35
CA LEU A 299 16.51 1.78 -5.07
C LEU A 299 15.02 1.47 -5.09
N MET A 300 14.54 0.68 -6.05
CA MET A 300 13.15 0.21 -6.06
C MET A 300 12.81 -0.66 -4.85
N ASP A 301 13.72 -1.54 -4.41
CA ASP A 301 13.54 -2.33 -3.18
C ASP A 301 13.39 -1.44 -1.95
N ALA A 302 14.18 -0.36 -1.86
CA ALA A 302 14.09 0.60 -0.77
C ALA A 302 12.70 1.27 -0.72
N TYR A 303 12.18 1.73 -1.86
CA TYR A 303 10.82 2.29 -1.95
C TYR A 303 9.71 1.25 -1.73
N SER A 304 9.98 -0.04 -1.97
CA SER A 304 9.03 -1.14 -1.74
C SER A 304 9.01 -1.64 -0.28
N CYS A 305 9.92 -1.16 0.56
CA CYS A 305 10.03 -1.59 1.95
C CYS A 305 8.78 -1.20 2.74
N THR A 306 8.11 -2.18 3.34
CA THR A 306 6.93 -1.96 4.20
C THR A 306 7.29 -1.81 5.68
N GLU A 307 8.59 -1.73 6.01
CA GLU A 307 9.11 -1.62 7.38
C GLU A 307 8.64 -2.75 8.33
N CYS A 308 8.27 -3.90 7.76
CA CYS A 308 7.64 -5.01 8.51
C CYS A 308 8.54 -5.68 9.55
N GLY A 309 9.85 -5.40 9.53
CA GLY A 309 10.83 -5.93 10.48
C GLY A 309 11.20 -7.40 10.26
N ARG A 310 10.78 -8.03 9.14
CA ARG A 310 11.14 -9.42 8.83
C ARG A 310 12.65 -9.59 8.65
N CYS A 311 13.31 -8.65 7.96
CA CYS A 311 14.77 -8.67 7.76
C CYS A 311 15.53 -8.57 9.09
N THR A 312 15.12 -7.69 10.01
CA THR A 312 15.71 -7.59 11.35
C THR A 312 15.46 -8.84 12.19
N SER A 313 14.23 -9.39 12.17
CA SER A 313 13.91 -10.59 12.97
C SER A 313 14.65 -11.85 12.52
N SER A 314 15.13 -11.88 11.28
CA SER A 314 15.87 -13.02 10.72
C SER A 314 17.37 -12.74 10.59
N CYS A 315 17.86 -11.59 11.07
CA CYS A 315 19.27 -11.23 10.99
C CYS A 315 20.07 -11.95 12.09
N PRO A 316 21.08 -12.78 11.74
CA PRO A 316 21.91 -13.47 12.75
C PRO A 316 22.56 -12.53 13.75
N ALA A 317 23.08 -11.39 13.29
CA ALA A 317 23.69 -10.38 14.16
C ALA A 317 22.69 -9.84 15.18
N ASN A 318 21.47 -9.49 14.76
CA ASN A 318 20.42 -9.02 15.65
C ASN A 318 19.96 -10.12 16.64
N ILE A 319 19.93 -11.39 16.20
CA ILE A 319 19.58 -12.52 17.06
C ILE A 319 20.62 -12.71 18.18
N THR A 320 21.91 -12.52 17.86
CA THR A 320 23.02 -12.56 18.85
C THR A 320 23.10 -11.32 19.75
N GLY A 321 22.12 -10.40 19.71
CA GLY A 321 22.09 -9.21 20.55
C GLY A 321 22.92 -8.02 20.04
N LYS A 322 23.53 -8.12 18.85
CA LYS A 322 24.22 -6.97 18.23
C LYS A 322 23.19 -5.94 17.75
N ARG A 323 23.55 -4.66 17.78
CA ARG A 323 22.67 -3.53 17.38
C ARG A 323 22.43 -3.40 15.86
N LEU A 324 22.85 -4.38 15.06
CA LEU A 324 22.72 -4.32 13.60
C LEU A 324 21.29 -4.64 13.16
N SER A 325 20.60 -3.66 12.57
CA SER A 325 19.27 -3.85 11.98
C SER A 325 19.29 -3.54 10.48
N PRO A 326 19.19 -4.56 9.59
CA PRO A 326 19.11 -4.34 8.15
C PRO A 326 17.91 -3.47 7.74
N ARG A 327 16.82 -3.50 8.52
CA ARG A 327 15.69 -2.60 8.30
C ARG A 327 16.09 -1.13 8.45
N LYS A 328 16.88 -0.81 9.47
CA LYS A 328 17.31 0.57 9.75
C LYS A 328 18.05 1.17 8.55
N VAL A 329 18.98 0.40 7.95
CA VAL A 329 19.71 0.82 6.74
C VAL A 329 18.79 1.17 5.57
N ILE A 330 17.64 0.49 5.44
CA ILE A 330 16.65 0.77 4.37
C ILE A 330 15.74 1.96 4.73
N MET A 331 15.49 2.19 6.02
CA MET A 331 14.63 3.28 6.51
C MET A 331 15.38 4.62 6.60
N ASP A 332 16.69 4.59 6.88
CA ASP A 332 17.58 5.75 6.91
C ASP A 332 17.84 6.23 5.48
N ARG A 333 16.78 6.75 4.86
CA ARG A 333 16.80 7.49 3.60
C ARG A 333 17.26 8.91 3.96
N SER A 334 18.57 9.09 4.09
CA SER A 334 19.19 10.41 4.29
C SER A 334 18.88 11.35 3.13
#